data_AF-A0A3B4GRX4-F1
#
_entry.id   AF-A0A3B4GRX4-F1
#
_cell.length_a   1.000
_cell.length_b   1.000
_cell.length_c   1.000
_cell.angle_alpha   90.00
_cell.angle_beta   90.00
_cell.angle_gamma   90.00
#
_symmetry.space_group_name_H-M   'P 1'
#
loop_
_entity.id
_entity.type
_entity.pdbx_description
1 polymer ?
#
loop_
_entity_poly.entity_id
_entity_poly.type
_entity_poly.pdbx_seq_one_letter_code
_entity_poly.pdbx_strand_id
1 'polypeptide(L)' 'MSNKPGFPKKILANNLEDKHLCNSCQKILRRPLQAQCGHRFCSFCFNKIVR' A
#
# COMPACT_ATOMS: atom_id res chain seq x y z
N MET A 1 -1.78 -18.44 3.88
CA MET A 1 -2.23 -17.14 3.32
C MET A 1 -1.14 -16.09 3.59
N SER A 2 -0.31 -15.71 2.62
CA SER A 2 0.82 -14.82 2.90
C SER A 2 0.36 -13.39 3.23
N ASN A 3 0.42 -13.03 4.52
CA ASN A 3 0.34 -11.66 5.03
C ASN A 3 1.59 -10.86 4.61
N LYS A 4 1.67 -10.54 3.32
CA LYS A 4 2.76 -9.76 2.75
C LYS A 4 2.31 -8.30 2.57
N PRO A 5 3.17 -7.31 2.87
CA PRO A 5 2.89 -5.89 2.67
C PRO A 5 2.85 -5.53 1.17
N GLY A 6 2.93 -4.23 0.86
CA GLY A 6 2.94 -3.73 -0.52
C GLY A 6 4.00 -4.37 -1.41
N PHE A 7 3.78 -4.34 -2.72
CA PHE A 7 4.73 -4.87 -3.71
C PHE A 7 5.97 -3.98 -3.86
N PRO A 8 7.14 -4.54 -4.18
CA PRO A 8 8.33 -3.75 -4.46
C PRO A 8 8.10 -2.83 -5.66
N LYS A 9 8.63 -1.59 -5.59
CA LYS A 9 8.47 -0.57 -6.64
C LYS A 9 9.03 -1.01 -8.00
N LYS A 10 10.01 -1.93 -8.00
CA LYS A 10 10.73 -2.47 -9.17
C LYS A 10 9.83 -3.20 -10.19
N ILE A 11 8.58 -3.52 -9.85
CA ILE A 11 7.65 -4.20 -10.77
C ILE A 11 7.07 -3.21 -11.80
N LEU A 12 6.96 -1.92 -11.47
CA LEU A 12 6.49 -0.91 -12.41
C LEU A 12 7.69 -0.12 -12.94
N ALA A 13 8.06 -0.36 -14.19
CA ALA A 13 9.27 0.18 -14.83
C ALA A 13 9.17 1.67 -15.24
N ASN A 14 8.01 2.32 -15.05
CA ASN A 14 7.79 3.68 -15.52
C ASN A 14 6.89 4.47 -14.56
N ASN A 15 7.38 5.62 -14.09
CA ASN A 15 6.64 6.70 -13.41
C ASN A 15 5.60 6.24 -12.38
N LEU A 16 6.07 5.64 -11.30
CA LEU A 16 5.21 5.27 -10.18
C LEU A 16 4.78 6.53 -9.41
N GLU A 17 3.56 7.00 -9.67
CA GLU A 17 2.99 8.12 -8.92
C GLU A 17 2.72 7.73 -7.46
N ASP A 18 2.91 8.67 -6.53
CA ASP A 18 2.70 8.47 -5.09
C ASP A 18 1.31 7.95 -4.71
N LYS A 19 0.29 8.21 -5.54
CA LYS A 19 -1.09 7.70 -5.36
C LYS A 19 -1.19 6.16 -5.38
N HIS A 20 -0.17 5.48 -5.89
CA HIS A 20 -0.08 4.02 -5.96
C HIS A 20 0.72 3.41 -4.80
N LEU A 21 1.26 4.25 -3.92
CA LEU A 21 2.03 3.83 -2.77
C LEU A 21 1.16 3.73 -1.52
N CYS A 22 1.48 2.74 -0.70
CA CYS A 22 0.97 2.63 0.64
C CYS A 22 1.58 3.72 1.51
N ASN A 23 0.74 4.53 2.16
CA ASN A 23 1.19 5.62 3.00
C ASN A 23 2.05 5.15 4.20
N SER A 24 1.89 3.89 4.62
CA SER A 24 2.65 3.30 5.73
C SER A 24 3.97 2.65 5.32
N CYS A 25 3.95 1.74 4.34
CA CYS A 25 5.15 0.97 3.98
C CYS A 25 5.87 1.50 2.74
N GLN A 26 5.36 2.58 2.13
CA GLN A 26 5.96 3.26 0.98
C GLN A 26 6.25 2.32 -0.21
N LYS A 27 5.50 1.23 -0.31
CA LYS A 27 5.54 0.21 -1.36
C LYS A 27 4.24 0.25 -2.16
N ILE A 28 4.24 -0.35 -3.35
CA ILE A 28 3.04 -0.38 -4.20
C ILE A 28 1.90 -1.05 -3.42
N LEU A 29 0.72 -0.43 -3.46
CA LEU A 29 -0.45 -0.90 -2.75
C LEU A 29 -0.78 -2.36 -3.12
N ARG A 30 -0.81 -3.24 -2.12
CA ARG A 30 -1.34 -4.60 -2.24
C ARG A 30 -2.69 -4.66 -1.54
N ARG A 31 -3.75 -4.98 -2.30
CA ARG A 31 -5.15 -4.90 -1.84
C ARG A 31 -5.41 -3.54 -1.17
N PRO A 32 -5.40 -2.43 -1.93
CA PRO A 32 -5.53 -1.09 -1.39
C PRO A 32 -6.82 -0.92 -0.57
N LEU A 33 -6.69 -0.26 0.57
CA LEU A 33 -7.80 0.24 1.37
C LEU A 33 -7.65 1.76 1.50
N GLN A 34 -8.74 2.49 1.31
CA GLN A 34 -8.76 3.94 1.48
C GLN A 34 -9.36 4.28 2.84
N ALA A 35 -8.63 5.03 3.65
CA ALA A 35 -9.14 5.59 4.90
C ALA A 35 -10.12 6.73 4.61
N GLN A 36 -10.97 7.05 5.58
CA GLN A 36 -11.93 8.16 5.45
C GLN A 36 -11.25 9.52 5.21
N CYS A 37 -10.00 9.68 5.66
CA CYS A 37 -9.16 10.85 5.37
C CYS A 37 -8.58 10.86 3.94
N GLY A 38 -8.92 9.91 3.08
CA GLY A 38 -8.49 9.82 1.68
C GLY A 38 -7.17 9.06 1.44
N HIS A 39 -6.36 8.85 2.48
CA HIS A 39 -5.08 8.12 2.38
C HIS A 39 -5.28 6.63 2.07
N ARG A 40 -4.38 6.07 1.25
CA ARG A 40 -4.43 4.66 0.83
C ARG A 40 -3.35 3.82 1.53
N PHE A 41 -3.74 2.61 1.90
CA PHE A 41 -2.88 1.66 2.62
C PHE A 41 -2.98 0.27 2.02
N CYS A 42 -1.92 -0.52 2.19
CA CYS A 42 -1.97 -1.95 1.90
C CYS A 42 -2.85 -2.66 2.95
N SER A 43 -3.63 -3.67 2.57
CA SER A 43 -4.52 -4.37 3.53
C SER A 43 -3.80 -4.86 4.79
N PHE A 44 -2.56 -5.37 4.64
CA PHE A 44 -1.70 -5.74 5.75
C PHE A 44 -1.34 -4.56 6.66
N CYS A 45 -0.96 -3.43 6.05
CA CYS A 45 -0.54 -2.22 6.75
C CYS A 45 -1.72 -1.60 7.50
N PHE A 46 -2.88 -1.54 6.84
CA PHE A 46 -4.11 -1.02 7.44
C PHE A 46 -4.54 -1.86 8.63
N ASN A 47 -4.53 -3.20 8.50
CA ASN A 47 -4.83 -4.10 9.62
C ASN A 47 -3.84 -3.91 10.78
N LYS A 48 -2.56 -3.64 10.52
CA LYS A 48 -1.55 -3.39 11.56
C LYS A 48 -1.69 -2.02 12.24
N ILE A 49 -2.30 -1.03 11.59
CA ILE A 49 -2.41 0.35 12.11
C ILE A 49 -3.72 0.55 12.87
N VAL A 50 -4.81 -0.01 12.33
CA VAL A 50 -6.17 0.18 12.85
C VAL A 50 -6.53 -0.88 13.91
N ARG A 51 -5.75 -1.95 13.99
CA ARG A 51 -5.95 -3.08 14.91
C ARG A 51 -4.73 -3.23 15.78
#